data_AF-A0A9E1RLQ6-F1
#
_entry.id   AF-A0A9E1RLQ6-F1
#
_cell.length_a   1.000
_cell.length_b   1.000
_cell.length_c   1.000
_cell.angle_alpha   90.00
_cell.angle_beta   90.00
_cell.angle_gamma   90.00
#
_symmetry.space_group_name_H-M   'P 1'
#
loop_
_entity.id
_entity.type
_entity.pdbx_description
1 polymer ?
#
loop_
_entity_poly.entity_id
_entity_poly.type
_entity_poly.pdbx_seq_one_letter_code
_entity_poly.pdbx_strand_id
1 'polypeptide(L)' 'GARGLRSILEETLLDVMYELPGAEDIARVEVTAEAVAGISPPLLLSAKDLSKRAAS' A
#
# COMPACT_ATOMS: atom_id res chain seq x y z
N GLY A 1 12.40 12.62 14.33
CA GLY A 1 13.37 11.55 14.69
C GLY A 1 12.77 10.18 14.41
N ALA A 2 13.52 9.08 14.53
CA ALA A 2 13.09 7.73 14.12
C ALA A 2 11.69 7.29 14.61
N ARG A 3 11.28 7.74 15.81
CA ARG A 3 9.92 7.52 16.35
C ARG A 3 8.80 8.12 15.48
N GLY A 4 9.02 9.31 14.92
CA GLY A 4 8.04 9.95 14.04
C GLY A 4 7.86 9.23 12.72
N LEU A 5 8.91 8.58 12.19
CA LEU A 5 8.80 7.76 10.98
C LEU A 5 7.90 6.54 11.23
N ARG A 6 8.04 5.89 12.38
CA ARG A 6 7.17 4.77 12.75
C ARG A 6 5.71 5.20 12.78
N SER A 7 5.39 6.33 13.41
CA SER A 7 4.01 6.84 13.49
C SER A 7 3.43 7.14 12.11
N ILE A 8 4.20 7.77 11.22
CA ILE A 8 3.76 8.02 9.83
C ILE A 8 3.45 6.70 9.12
N LEU A 9 4.33 5.70 9.22
CA LEU A 9 4.10 4.40 8.58
C LEU A 9 2.91 3.64 9.18
N GLU A 10 2.74 3.67 10.50
CA GLU A 10 1.58 3.05 11.17
C GLU A 10 0.27 3.67 10.69
N GLU A 11 0.20 5.00 10.58
CA GLU A 11 -0.99 5.71 10.09
C GLU A 11 -1.26 5.41 8.61
N THR A 12 -0.23 5.49 7.75
CA THR A 12 -0.38 5.22 6.31
C THR A 12 -0.79 3.78 6.00
N LEU A 13 -0.42 2.81 6.83
CA LEU A 13 -0.63 1.38 6.56
C LEU A 13 -1.73 0.72 7.39
N LEU A 14 -2.37 1.45 8.32
CA LEU A 14 -3.33 0.88 9.27
C LEU A 14 -4.44 0.09 8.56
N ASP A 15 -5.09 0.71 7.58
CA ASP A 15 -6.20 0.10 6.85
C ASP A 15 -5.72 -1.10 6.02
N VAL A 16 -4.58 -0.96 5.35
CA VAL A 16 -3.97 -2.04 4.57
C VAL A 16 -3.67 -3.24 5.46
N MET A 17 -3.11 -3.04 6.66
CA MET A 17 -2.80 -4.14 7.58
C MET A 17 -4.05 -4.87 8.08
N TYR A 18 -5.19 -4.19 8.15
CA TYR A 18 -6.46 -4.78 8.54
C TYR A 18 -7.10 -5.58 7.39
N GLU A 19 -7.09 -5.02 6.18
CA GLU A 19 -7.75 -5.62 5.02
C GLU A 19 -6.93 -6.74 4.37
N LEU A 20 -5.60 -6.57 4.29
CA LEU A 20 -4.71 -7.47 3.57
C LEU A 20 -4.79 -8.95 4.03
N PRO A 21 -4.92 -9.29 5.33
CA PRO A 21 -5.09 -10.68 5.75
C PRO A 21 -6.30 -11.39 5.15
N GLY A 22 -7.36 -10.64 4.79
CA GLY A 22 -8.55 -11.19 4.14
C GLY A 22 -8.51 -11.11 2.61
N ALA A 23 -7.48 -10.50 2.03
CA ALA A 23 -7.36 -10.30 0.59
C ALA A 23 -6.60 -11.48 -0.05
N GLU A 24 -7.27 -12.24 -0.92
CA GLU A 24 -6.69 -13.44 -1.55
C GLU A 24 -5.86 -13.15 -2.80
N ASP A 25 -6.09 -12.01 -3.47
CA ASP A 25 -5.54 -11.74 -4.80
C ASP A 25 -4.51 -10.60 -4.86
N ILE A 26 -4.17 -10.00 -3.72
CA ILE A 26 -3.18 -8.93 -3.63
C ILE A 26 -1.75 -9.51 -3.62
N ALA A 27 -0.94 -9.06 -4.58
CA ALA A 27 0.45 -9.51 -4.75
C ALA A 27 1.48 -8.43 -4.37
N ARG A 28 1.09 -7.15 -4.38
CA ARG A 28 1.99 -6.04 -4.06
C ARG A 28 1.21 -4.85 -3.49
N VAL A 29 1.80 -4.20 -2.49
CA VAL A 29 1.36 -2.88 -1.99
C VAL A 29 2.40 -1.84 -2.39
N GLU A 30 1.98 -0.78 -3.08
CA GLU A 30 2.84 0.36 -3.41
C GLU A 30 2.44 1.57 -2.55
N VAL A 31 3.38 2.02 -1.71
CA VAL A 31 3.22 3.23 -0.89
C VAL A 31 3.73 4.43 -1.69
N THR A 32 2.83 5.32 -2.09
CA THR A 32 3.17 6.51 -2.89
C THR A 32 3.38 7.75 -2.01
N ALA A 33 3.87 8.84 -2.60
CA ALA A 33 4.04 10.10 -1.89
C ALA A 33 2.69 10.67 -1.41
N GLU A 34 1.65 10.50 -2.22
CA GLU A 34 0.28 10.89 -1.90
C GLU A 34 -0.26 10.08 -0.71
N ALA A 35 0.08 8.79 -0.61
CA ALA A 35 -0.28 7.97 0.54
C ALA A 35 0.40 8.42 1.83
N VAL A 36 1.69 8.76 1.77
CA VAL A 36 2.40 9.34 2.92
C VAL A 36 1.85 10.72 3.29
N ALA A 37 1.35 11.49 2.32
CA ALA A 37 0.71 12.78 2.55
C ALA A 37 -0.76 12.71 2.96
N GLY A 38 -1.35 11.50 3.06
CA GLY A 38 -2.77 11.32 3.41
C GLY A 38 -3.77 11.75 2.34
N ILE A 39 -3.33 11.87 1.08
CA ILE A 39 -4.15 12.34 -0.04
C ILE A 39 -4.90 11.18 -0.71
N SER A 40 -4.29 9.99 -0.75
CA SER A 40 -4.87 8.78 -1.34
C SER A 40 -4.39 7.53 -0.59
N PRO A 41 -5.13 6.41 -0.57
CA PRO A 41 -4.64 5.19 0.04
C PRO A 41 -3.45 4.60 -0.73
N PRO A 42 -2.64 3.71 -0.10
CA PRO A 42 -1.67 2.90 -0.81
C PRO A 42 -2.31 2.08 -1.95
N LEU A 43 -1.56 1.84 -3.02
CA LEU A 43 -2.05 1.07 -4.16
C LEU A 43 -1.91 -0.43 -3.88
N LEU A 44 -3.03 -1.16 -3.93
CA LEU A 44 -3.08 -2.61 -3.84
C LEU A 44 -3.13 -3.18 -5.26
N LEU A 45 -2.15 -4.01 -5.61
CA LEU A 45 -2.00 -4.57 -6.95
C LEU A 45 -2.11 -6.08 -6.90
N SER A 46 -2.98 -6.62 -7.75
CA SER A 46 -3.07 -8.07 -7.97
C SER A 46 -1.97 -8.58 -8.90
N ALA A 47 -1.79 -9.90 -8.94
CA ALA A 47 -0.90 -10.53 -9.92
C ALA A 47 -1.29 -10.19 -11.37
N LYS A 48 -2.59 -9.98 -11.63
CA LYS A 48 -3.10 -9.57 -12.95
C LYS A 48 -2.70 -8.13 -13.29
N ASP A 49 -2.75 -7.21 -12.33
CA ASP A 49 -2.38 -5.80 -12.54
C ASP A 49 -0.89 -5.66 -12.83
N LEU A 50 -0.06 -6.42 -12.12
CA LEU A 50 1.38 -6.47 -12.36
C LEU A 50 1.70 -7.00 -13.77
N SER A 51 0.99 -8.05 -14.20
CA SER A 51 1.17 -8.64 -15.54
C SER A 51 0.77 -7.66 -16.65
N LYS A 52 -0.34 -6.92 -16.48
CA LYS A 52 -0.76 -5.89 -17.45
C LYS A 52 0.28 -4.78 -17.59
N ARG A 53 0.83 -4.29 -16.47
CA ARG A 53 1.88 -3.25 -16.48
C ARG A 53 3.16 -3.73 -17.17
N ALA A 54 3.56 -4.99 -17.00
CA ALA A 54 4.77 -5.53 -17.64
C ALA A 54 4.63 -5.69 -19.17
N ALA A 55 3.40 -5.82 -19.67
CA ALA A 55 3.09 -5.91 -21.09
C ALA A 55 2.87 -4.53 -21.77
N SER A 56 2.92 -3.44 -20.99
CA SER A 56 2.74 -2.05 -21.45
C SER A 56 4.09 -1.36 -21.60
#